data_AF-A0A1Q7U5C6-F1
#
_entry.id   AF-A0A1Q7U5C6-F1
#
_cell.length_a   1.000
_cell.length_b   1.000
_cell.length_c   1.000
_cell.angle_alpha   90.00
_cell.angle_beta   90.00
_cell.angle_gamma   90.00
#
_symmetry.space_group_name_H-M   'P 1'
#
loop_
_entity.id
_entity.type
_entity.pdbx_description
1 polymer ?
#
loop_
_entity_poly.entity_id
_entity_poly.type
_entity_poly.pdbx_seq_one_letter_code
_entity_poly.pdbx_strand_id
1 'polypeptide(L)' 'MDTKKREALVHQMQKAMTEHVLNVPIYDLAFIWGVGPRVEVSGANAIPGFPYSAPFEDLKLKP' A
#
# COMPACT_ATOMS: atom_id res chain seq x y z
N MET A 1 -2.47 17.36 16.73
CA MET A 1 -3.40 16.31 17.20
C MET A 1 -2.65 15.35 18.10
N ASP A 2 -3.30 14.77 19.09
CA ASP A 2 -2.69 13.81 20.01
C ASP A 2 -2.62 12.40 19.37
N THR A 3 -1.40 11.97 19.01
CA THR A 3 -1.15 10.68 18.34
C THR A 3 -1.66 9.49 19.17
N LYS A 4 -1.48 9.52 20.49
CA LYS A 4 -1.89 8.42 21.37
C LYS A 4 -3.41 8.29 21.43
N LYS A 5 -4.12 9.42 21.49
CA LYS A 5 -5.60 9.41 21.43
C LYS A 5 -6.11 8.86 20.10
N ARG A 6 -5.46 9.21 18.98
CA ARG A 6 -5.84 8.69 17.66
C ARG A 6 -5.60 7.19 17.54
N GLU A 7 -4.45 6.71 18.01
CA GLU A 7 -4.10 5.29 18.02
C GLU A 7 -5.12 4.47 18.82
N ALA A 8 -5.45 4.92 20.04
CA ALA A 8 -6.45 4.27 20.88
C ALA A 8 -7.83 4.18 20.19
N LEU A 9 -8.26 5.23 19.50
CA LEU A 9 -9.51 5.23 18.74
C LEU A 9 -9.49 4.24 17.57
N VAL A 10 -8.37 4.17 16.82
CA VAL A 10 -8.22 3.20 15.73
C VAL A 10 -8.31 1.77 16.25
N HIS A 11 -7.67 1.46 17.38
CA HIS A 11 -7.78 0.14 18.01
C HIS A 11 -9.20 -0.20 18.45
N GLN A 12 -9.97 0.77 18.96
CA GLN A 12 -11.38 0.56 19.30
C GLN A 12 -12.21 0.22 18.05
N MET A 13 -11.99 0.91 16.93
CA MET A 13 -12.66 0.62 15.66
C MET A 13 -12.31 -0.78 15.15
N GLN A 14 -11.02 -1.13 15.13
CA GLN A 14 -10.55 -2.47 14.72
C GLN A 14 -11.17 -3.57 15.58
N LYS A 15 -11.25 -3.37 16.91
CA LYS A 15 -11.90 -4.30 17.82
C LYS A 15 -13.38 -4.52 17.47
N ALA A 16 -14.13 -3.44 17.24
CA ALA A 16 -15.53 -3.53 16.84
C ALA A 16 -15.70 -4.30 15.53
N MET A 17 -14.82 -4.09 14.54
CA MET A 17 -14.85 -4.82 13.27
C MET A 17 -14.63 -6.33 13.45
N THR A 18 -13.68 -6.70 14.32
CA THR A 18 -13.39 -8.11 14.64
C THR A 18 -14.56 -8.77 15.37
N GLU A 19 -15.14 -8.11 16.38
CA GLU A 19 -16.27 -8.63 17.16
C GLU A 19 -17.53 -8.85 16.30
N HIS A 20 -17.75 -8.00 15.30
CA HIS A 20 -18.87 -8.11 14.36
C HIS A 20 -18.54 -8.96 13.12
N VAL A 21 -17.35 -9.57 13.05
CA VAL A 21 -16.91 -10.42 11.94
C VAL A 21 -17.05 -9.71 10.58
N LEU A 22 -16.70 -8.42 10.53
CA LEU A 22 -16.82 -7.61 9.31
C LEU A 22 -15.71 -7.89 8.30
N ASN A 23 -14.60 -8.49 8.73
CA ASN A 23 -13.51 -8.93 7.88
C ASN A 23 -13.04 -10.34 8.25
N VAL A 24 -12.56 -11.08 7.26
CA VAL A 24 -11.93 -12.40 7.42
C VAL A 24 -10.62 -12.36 6.65
N PRO A 25 -9.46 -12.17 7.31
CA PRO A 25 -8.18 -12.12 6.63
C PRO A 25 -7.79 -13.54 6.19
N ILE A 26 -7.67 -13.77 4.88
CA ILE A 26 -7.31 -15.08 4.31
C ILE A 26 -5.83 -15.12 3.95
N TYR A 27 -5.34 -14.07 3.28
CA TYR A 27 -3.94 -13.94 2.86
C TYR A 27 -3.55 -12.47 2.78
N ASP A 28 -2.24 -12.21 2.82
CA ASP A 28 -1.69 -10.88 2.55
C ASP A 28 -1.39 -10.73 1.05
N LEU A 29 -1.79 -9.60 0.47
CA LEU A 29 -1.66 -9.36 -0.97
C LEU A 29 -0.21 -8.95 -1.30
N ALA A 30 0.51 -9.82 -1.98
CA ALA A 30 1.82 -9.47 -2.55
C ALA A 30 1.66 -8.54 -3.75
N PHE A 31 2.57 -7.56 -3.88
CA PHE A 31 2.66 -6.71 -5.06
C PHE A 31 3.63 -7.32 -6.07
N ILE A 32 3.08 -7.90 -7.13
CA ILE A 32 3.85 -8.52 -8.21
C ILE A 32 3.82 -7.55 -9.40
N TRP A 33 5.00 -7.09 -9.83
CA TRP A 33 5.14 -6.15 -10.94
C TRP A 33 5.79 -6.82 -12.16
N GLY A 34 5.19 -6.59 -13.33
CA GLY A 34 5.85 -6.86 -14.62
C GLY A 34 6.48 -5.57 -15.14
N VAL A 35 7.80 -5.56 -15.36
CA VAL A 35 8.50 -4.42 -15.95
C VAL A 35 8.90 -4.76 -17.38
N GLY A 36 8.35 -4.01 -18.34
CA GLY A 36 8.59 -4.24 -19.77
C GLY A 36 10.02 -3.90 -20.19
N PRO A 37 10.54 -4.50 -21.28
CA PRO A 37 11.93 -4.31 -21.71
C PRO A 37 12.26 -2.88 -22.15
N ARG A 38 11.25 -2.06 -22.50
CA ARG A 38 11.41 -0.64 -22.87
C ARG A 38 11.42 0.31 -21.66
N VAL A 39 11.08 -0.17 -20.47
CA VAL A 39 11.03 0.66 -19.25
C VAL A 39 12.44 0.81 -18.69
N GLU A 40 12.85 2.05 -18.44
CA GLU A 40 14.11 2.39 -17.78
C GLU A 40 13.89 2.63 -16.27
N VAL A 41 12.85 3.41 -15.93
CA VAL A 41 12.43 3.64 -14.53
C VAL A 41 10.97 3.27 -14.41
N SER A 42 10.66 2.24 -13.61
CA SER A 42 9.31 1.69 -13.49
C SER A 42 8.47 2.31 -12.37
N GLY A 43 9.07 3.04 -11.43
CA GLY A 43 8.38 3.56 -10.23
C GLY A 43 7.89 2.48 -9.26
N ALA A 44 8.11 1.20 -9.56
CA ALA A 44 7.74 0.11 -8.67
C ALA A 44 8.56 0.20 -7.37
N ASN A 45 7.87 0.20 -6.22
CA ASN A 45 8.47 0.33 -4.89
C ASN A 45 9.25 1.64 -4.62
N ALA A 46 9.11 2.68 -5.45
CA ALA A 46 9.75 3.96 -5.16
C ALA A 46 9.06 4.70 -3.99
N ILE A 47 7.77 4.41 -3.73
CA ILE A 47 7.04 4.85 -2.53
C ILE A 47 6.72 3.60 -1.68
N PRO A 48 7.22 3.50 -0.43
CA PRO A 48 6.95 2.34 0.43
C PRO A 48 5.46 2.12 0.67
N GLY A 49 4.99 0.89 0.44
CA GLY A 49 3.58 0.52 0.63
C GLY A 49 2.64 1.05 -0.46
N PHE A 50 3.16 1.68 -1.52
CA PHE A 50 2.37 2.09 -2.67
C PHE A 50 2.51 1.05 -3.79
N PRO A 51 1.44 0.33 -4.15
CA PRO A 51 1.56 -0.83 -5.04
C PRO A 51 1.62 -0.48 -6.53
N TYR A 52 1.42 0.79 -6.87
CA TYR A 52 1.38 1.25 -8.24
C TYR A 52 2.68 1.97 -8.62
N SER A 53 2.86 2.18 -9.91
CA SER A 53 3.96 2.98 -10.44
C SER A 53 3.80 4.44 -10.03
N ALA A 54 4.75 4.98 -9.26
CA ALA A 54 4.85 6.40 -8.90
C ALA A 54 6.26 6.69 -8.36
N PRO A 55 6.69 7.96 -8.28
CA PRO A 55 6.04 9.14 -8.85
C PRO A 55 6.06 9.15 -10.39
N PHE A 56 5.09 9.81 -11.02
CA PHE A 56 4.90 9.73 -12.47
C PHE A 56 5.95 10.56 -13.23
N GLU A 57 6.44 11.62 -12.61
CA GLU A 57 7.47 12.53 -13.14
C GLU A 57 8.81 11.84 -13.39
N ASP A 58 9.12 10.76 -12.66
CA ASP A 58 10.39 10.04 -12.76
C ASP A 58 10.30 8.83 -13.73
N LEU A 59 9.13 8.51 -14.25
CA LEU A 59 8.97 7.38 -15.17
C LEU A 59 9.67 7.63 -16.48
N LYS A 60 10.42 6.62 -16.94
CA LYS A 60 11.27 6.76 -18.12
C LYS A 60 11.26 5.52 -18.99
N LEU A 61 11.32 5.75 -20.30
CA LEU A 61 11.55 4.73 -21.31
C LEU A 61 13.00 4.80 -21.79
N LYS A 62 13.53 3.64 -22.16
CA LYS A 62 14.81 3.54 -22.86
C LYS A 62 14.73 4.29 -24.20
N PRO A 63 15.83 4.90 -24.66
CA PRO A 63 15.92 5.59 -25.95
C PRO A 63 15.63 4.66 -27.13
#